data_AF-A0A935M5K9-F1
#
_entry.id   AF-A0A935M5K9-F1
#
_cell.length_a   1.000
_cell.length_b   1.000
_cell.length_c   1.000
_cell.angle_alpha   90.00
_cell.angle_beta   90.00
_cell.angle_gamma   90.00
#
_symmetry.space_group_name_H-M   'P 1'
#
loop_
_entity.id
_entity.type
_entity.pdbx_description
1 polymer ?
#
loop_
_entity_poly.entity_id
_entity_poly.type
_entity_poly.pdbx_seq_one_letter_code
_entity_poly.pdbx_strand_id
1 'polypeptide(L)'
;MSAFVATPAMRVGKLDVVEPDPGAPKVTSTINTSAIELDFGISFKITDLDTSGSRLMLNVGALVDNIFSADQTDDYSAIPANELGERPKTVSAEYASQFGFGAQLGVSLILPVGDGRAIFDVGYMVRQPTEFDIPNATSTTASTQDVGWLIGRGFRLGLAYQFGF
;
A
#
# COMPACT_ATOMS: atom_id res chain seq x y z
N MET A 1 0.29 -29.99 -22.83
CA MET A 1 -0.66 -29.42 -21.86
C MET A 1 -0.14 -29.77 -20.48
N SER A 2 0.56 -28.84 -19.83
CA SER A 2 1.06 -29.04 -18.48
C SER A 2 -0.13 -28.97 -17.54
N ALA A 3 -0.30 -29.99 -16.69
CA ALA A 3 -1.33 -29.98 -15.66
C ALA A 3 -1.02 -28.83 -14.70
N PHE A 4 -2.04 -28.01 -14.42
CA PHE A 4 -2.04 -27.07 -13.30
C PHE A 4 -1.57 -27.84 -12.07
N VAL A 5 -0.44 -27.45 -11.48
CA VAL A 5 0.09 -28.13 -10.29
C VAL A 5 -1.03 -28.08 -9.25
N ALA A 6 -1.49 -29.27 -8.88
CA ALA A 6 -2.58 -29.45 -7.98
C ALA A 6 -2.23 -28.82 -6.63
N THR A 7 -3.08 -27.87 -6.23
CA THR A 7 -3.28 -27.37 -4.86
C THR A 7 -2.11 -26.58 -4.26
N PRO A 8 -2.15 -25.23 -4.29
CA PRO A 8 -1.93 -24.53 -3.05
C PRO A 8 -3.14 -24.88 -2.18
N ALA A 9 -2.92 -25.69 -1.15
CA ALA A 9 -3.89 -25.85 -0.10
C ALA A 9 -4.23 -24.44 0.38
N MET A 10 -5.46 -23.99 0.16
CA MET A 10 -5.97 -22.81 0.86
C MET A 10 -5.77 -23.09 2.34
N ARG A 11 -4.78 -22.43 2.94
CA ARG A 11 -4.87 -22.11 4.35
C ARG A 11 -5.93 -21.04 4.38
N VAL A 12 -7.16 -21.47 4.62
CA VAL A 12 -8.38 -20.66 4.69
C VAL A 12 -8.04 -19.24 5.13
N GLY A 13 -8.27 -18.27 4.24
CA GLY A 13 -8.08 -16.85 4.52
C GLY A 13 -6.75 -16.23 4.14
N LYS A 14 -5.75 -16.93 3.60
CA LYS A 14 -4.47 -16.30 3.18
C LYS A 14 -4.29 -16.27 1.66
N LEU A 15 -3.84 -15.13 1.11
CA LEU A 15 -3.31 -15.03 -0.25
C LEU A 15 -2.05 -15.90 -0.38
N ASP A 16 -2.03 -16.79 -1.36
CA ASP A 16 -0.82 -17.49 -1.79
C ASP A 16 -0.32 -16.84 -3.08
N VAL A 17 0.77 -16.08 -2.99
CA VAL A 17 1.36 -15.37 -4.14
C VAL A 17 2.37 -16.29 -4.81
N VAL A 18 1.94 -16.98 -5.86
CA VAL A 18 2.81 -17.79 -6.72
C VAL A 18 3.15 -16.99 -7.98
N GLU A 19 4.40 -17.08 -8.46
CA GLU A 19 4.78 -16.46 -9.73
C GLU A 19 3.92 -17.03 -10.86
N PRO A 20 3.13 -16.20 -11.57
CA PRO A 20 2.26 -16.69 -12.62
C PRO A 20 3.07 -16.97 -13.90
N ASP A 21 2.80 -18.12 -14.53
CA ASP A 21 3.22 -18.36 -15.90
C ASP A 21 2.66 -17.25 -16.84
N PRO A 22 3.33 -16.92 -17.96
CA PRO A 22 2.96 -15.80 -18.85
C PRO A 22 1.57 -15.83 -19.52
N GLY A 23 0.71 -16.79 -19.18
CA GLY A 23 -0.69 -16.89 -19.63
C GLY A 23 -1.67 -17.28 -18.52
N ALA A 24 -1.24 -17.24 -17.26
CA ALA A 24 -2.11 -17.58 -16.13
C ALA A 24 -3.28 -16.58 -16.03
N PRO A 25 -4.50 -17.07 -15.76
CA PRO A 25 -5.62 -16.19 -15.44
C PRO A 25 -5.26 -15.26 -14.26
N LYS A 26 -5.69 -14.00 -14.35
CA LYS A 26 -5.36 -12.99 -13.33
C LYS A 26 -6.46 -12.93 -12.27
N VAL A 27 -6.07 -12.88 -11.01
CA VAL A 27 -6.95 -12.50 -9.89
C VAL A 27 -6.80 -11.00 -9.68
N THR A 28 -7.93 -10.30 -9.57
CA THR A 28 -7.92 -8.87 -9.23
C THR A 28 -8.24 -8.72 -7.76
N SER A 29 -7.27 -8.26 -6.97
CA SER A 29 -7.45 -7.95 -5.55
C SER A 29 -7.68 -6.46 -5.37
N THR A 30 -8.80 -6.09 -4.77
CA THR A 30 -9.09 -4.70 -4.37
C THR A 30 -9.03 -4.62 -2.85
N ILE A 31 -8.29 -3.64 -2.31
CA ILE A 31 -8.24 -3.40 -0.86
C ILE A 31 -8.75 -2.00 -0.58
N ASN A 32 -9.71 -1.92 0.33
CA ASN A 32 -10.22 -0.68 0.87
C ASN A 32 -9.74 -0.55 2.31
N THR A 33 -9.01 0.52 2.62
CA THR A 33 -8.51 0.80 3.96
C THR A 33 -9.07 2.11 4.48
N SER A 34 -9.32 2.17 5.79
CA SER A 34 -9.58 3.41 6.51
C SER A 34 -8.51 3.59 7.58
N ALA A 35 -7.73 4.66 7.47
CA ALA A 35 -6.61 4.92 8.36
C ALA A 35 -6.53 6.40 8.78
N ILE A 36 -5.94 6.65 9.95
CA ILE A 36 -5.38 7.95 10.31
C ILE A 36 -3.87 7.81 10.26
N GLU A 37 -3.21 8.72 9.53
CA GLU A 37 -1.76 8.77 9.40
C GLU A 37 -1.25 10.11 9.98
N LEU A 38 -0.16 10.03 10.75
CA LEU A 38 0.56 11.17 11.28
C LEU A 38 2.01 11.11 10.80
N ASP A 39 2.43 12.14 10.06
CA ASP A 39 3.77 12.22 9.50
C ASP A 39 4.60 13.29 10.22
N PHE A 40 5.81 12.90 10.63
CA PHE A 40 6.79 13.80 11.21
C PHE A 40 8.02 13.80 10.31
N GLY A 41 8.38 14.95 9.75
CA GLY A 41 9.46 15.06 8.78
C GLY A 41 10.39 16.22 9.07
N ILE A 42 11.66 16.04 8.70
CA ILE A 42 12.66 17.10 8.60
C ILE A 42 13.06 17.23 7.14
N SER A 43 13.07 18.46 6.65
CA SER A 43 13.46 18.78 5.28
C SER A 43 14.82 19.49 5.28
N PHE A 44 15.77 18.92 4.55
CA PHE A 44 17.11 19.47 4.35
C PHE A 44 17.20 20.09 2.97
N LYS A 45 17.72 21.31 2.86
CA LYS A 45 17.98 21.93 1.56
C LYS A 45 19.11 21.16 0.86
N ILE A 46 18.85 20.66 -0.35
CA ILE A 46 19.87 20.07 -1.23
C ILE A 46 20.55 21.19 -2.01
N THR A 47 19.76 21.95 -2.79
CA THR A 47 20.26 23.05 -3.62
C THR A 47 19.17 24.09 -3.88
N ASP A 48 19.60 25.31 -4.14
CA ASP A 48 18.76 26.31 -4.80
C ASP A 48 18.79 26.04 -6.32
N LEU A 49 17.64 26.19 -6.98
CA LEU A 49 17.48 25.93 -8.41
C LEU A 49 17.56 27.23 -9.23
N ASP A 50 17.20 28.35 -8.62
CA ASP A 50 17.30 29.68 -9.20
C ASP A 50 17.46 30.76 -8.11
N THR A 51 17.56 32.02 -8.53
CA THR A 51 17.60 33.18 -7.63
C THR A 51 16.21 33.64 -7.17
N SER A 52 15.13 33.09 -7.73
CA SER A 52 13.75 33.46 -7.38
C SER A 52 13.26 32.80 -6.08
N GLY A 53 14.01 31.81 -5.59
CA GLY A 53 13.72 31.07 -4.37
C GLY A 53 13.24 29.64 -4.62
N SER A 54 13.33 29.16 -5.86
CA SER A 54 13.10 27.75 -6.19
C SER A 54 14.18 26.89 -5.55
N ARG A 55 13.81 25.77 -4.95
CA ARG A 55 14.77 24.89 -4.25
C ARG A 55 14.34 23.44 -4.27
N LEU A 56 15.36 22.57 -4.24
CA LEU A 56 15.20 21.14 -4.06
C LEU A 56 15.53 20.77 -2.61
N MET A 57 14.67 19.99 -1.97
CA MET A 57 14.83 19.54 -0.59
C MET A 57 14.81 18.02 -0.50
N LEU A 58 15.58 17.47 0.44
CA LEU A 58 15.50 16.08 0.88
C LEU A 58 14.61 16.03 2.11
N ASN A 59 13.64 15.12 2.13
CA ASN A 59 12.77 14.89 3.28
C ASN A 59 13.09 13.54 3.88
N VAL A 60 13.29 13.53 5.18
CA VAL A 60 13.40 12.31 5.97
C VAL A 60 12.43 12.42 7.11
N GLY A 61 11.66 11.37 7.35
CA GLY A 61 10.66 11.39 8.40
C GLY A 61 10.29 10.03 8.92
N ALA A 62 9.52 10.05 10.00
CA ALA A 62 8.80 8.91 10.53
C ALA A 62 7.31 9.13 10.34
N LEU A 63 6.58 8.04 10.26
CA LEU A 63 5.13 8.04 10.21
C LEU A 63 4.59 7.11 11.29
N VAL A 64 3.41 7.42 11.77
CA VAL A 64 2.62 6.60 12.68
C VAL A 64 1.22 6.55 12.12
N ASP A 65 0.66 5.36 12.01
CA ASP A 65 -0.69 5.19 11.50
C ASP A 65 -1.51 4.22 12.35
N ASN A 66 -2.82 4.36 12.21
CA ASN A 66 -3.77 3.41 12.77
C ASN A 66 -4.80 3.08 11.70
N ILE A 67 -4.84 1.81 11.32
CA ILE A 67 -5.80 1.27 10.36
C ILE A 67 -6.99 0.76 11.17
N PHE A 68 -8.13 1.41 10.99
CA PHE A 68 -9.37 1.10 11.70
C PHE A 68 -10.10 -0.08 11.06
N SER A 69 -10.04 -0.14 9.74
CA SER A 69 -10.63 -1.23 8.95
C SER A 69 -9.85 -1.41 7.67
N ALA A 70 -9.71 -2.65 7.26
CA ALA A 70 -9.28 -3.00 5.92
C ALA A 70 -10.15 -4.18 5.43
N ASP A 71 -10.69 -4.05 4.22
CA ASP A 71 -11.39 -5.11 3.52
C ASP A 71 -10.67 -5.38 2.20
N GLN A 72 -10.42 -6.65 1.92
CA GLN A 72 -9.93 -7.10 0.63
C GLN A 72 -11.01 -7.92 -0.06
N THR A 73 -11.26 -7.60 -1.33
CA THR A 73 -12.12 -8.38 -2.21
C THR A 73 -11.29 -8.89 -3.39
N ASP A 74 -11.21 -10.21 -3.52
CA ASP A 74 -10.56 -10.90 -4.62
C ASP A 74 -11.60 -11.33 -5.66
N ASP A 75 -11.43 -10.87 -6.90
CA ASP A 75 -12.24 -11.26 -8.05
C ASP A 75 -11.50 -12.28 -8.92
N TYR A 76 -12.07 -13.48 -8.98
CA TYR A 76 -11.64 -14.63 -9.76
C TYR A 76 -12.47 -14.78 -11.05
N SER A 77 -13.28 -13.80 -11.43
CA SER A 77 -14.17 -13.87 -12.61
C SER A 77 -13.44 -14.13 -13.94
N ALA A 78 -12.15 -13.80 -14.02
CA ALA A 78 -11.30 -14.05 -15.17
C ALA A 78 -10.76 -15.49 -15.25
N ILE A 79 -10.93 -16.30 -14.20
CA ILE A 79 -10.55 -17.72 -14.19
C ILE A 79 -11.68 -18.56 -14.79
N PRO A 80 -11.39 -19.44 -15.78
CA PRO A 80 -12.37 -20.35 -16.34
C PRO A 80 -13.04 -21.21 -15.25
N ALA A 81 -14.37 -21.41 -15.34
CA ALA A 81 -15.14 -22.12 -14.31
C ALA A 81 -14.65 -23.56 -14.07
N ASN A 82 -14.12 -24.23 -15.10
CA ASN A 82 -13.53 -25.56 -15.02
C ASN A 82 -12.19 -25.60 -14.26
N GLU A 83 -11.51 -24.46 -14.11
CA GLU A 83 -10.27 -24.29 -13.36
C GLU A 83 -10.52 -23.70 -11.96
N LEU A 84 -11.65 -23.02 -11.78
CA LEU A 84 -12.10 -22.46 -10.51
C LEU A 84 -12.46 -23.54 -9.47
N GLY A 85 -12.88 -24.72 -9.94
CA GLY A 85 -13.38 -25.79 -9.08
C GLY A 85 -14.65 -25.39 -8.34
N GLU A 86 -14.70 -25.63 -7.03
CA GLU A 86 -15.83 -25.23 -6.16
C GLU A 86 -15.69 -23.82 -5.59
N ARG A 87 -14.65 -23.06 -5.98
CA ARG A 87 -14.39 -21.74 -5.39
C ARG A 87 -15.43 -20.71 -5.83
N PRO A 88 -15.87 -19.80 -4.95
CA PRO A 88 -16.66 -18.64 -5.35
C PRO A 88 -15.88 -17.78 -6.35
N LYS A 89 -16.60 -17.08 -7.24
CA LYS A 89 -15.98 -16.09 -8.14
C LYS A 89 -15.43 -14.87 -7.40
N THR A 90 -15.96 -14.58 -6.22
CA THR A 90 -15.56 -13.43 -5.41
C THR A 90 -15.40 -13.89 -3.97
N VAL A 91 -14.27 -13.55 -3.36
CA VAL A 91 -13.97 -13.85 -1.95
C VAL A 91 -13.57 -12.56 -1.27
N SER A 92 -14.17 -12.26 -0.13
CA SER A 92 -13.83 -11.08 0.68
C SER A 92 -13.24 -11.51 2.01
N ALA A 93 -12.25 -10.76 2.48
CA ALA A 93 -11.56 -10.95 3.75
C ALA A 93 -11.44 -9.60 4.48
N GLU A 94 -11.97 -9.57 5.70
CA GLU A 94 -11.84 -8.42 6.59
C GLU A 94 -10.63 -8.62 7.51
N TYR A 95 -9.87 -7.54 7.72
CA TYR A 95 -8.71 -7.54 8.60
C TYR A 95 -9.01 -6.84 9.92
N ALA A 96 -8.36 -7.28 10.99
CA ALA A 96 -8.43 -6.60 12.27
C ALA A 96 -7.72 -5.23 12.22
N SER A 97 -8.18 -4.30 13.07
CA SER A 97 -7.51 -3.01 13.26
C SER A 97 -6.10 -3.19 13.79
N GLN A 98 -5.17 -2.35 13.33
CA GLN A 98 -3.77 -2.44 13.70
C GLN A 98 -3.12 -1.08 13.73
N PHE A 99 -2.22 -0.91 14.70
CA PHE A 99 -1.34 0.25 14.78
C PHE A 99 -0.06 -0.02 14.00
N GLY A 100 0.38 0.97 13.25
CA GLY A 100 1.61 0.93 12.48
C GLY A 100 2.50 2.14 12.68
N PHE A 101 3.73 1.97 12.27
CA PHE A 101 4.79 2.95 12.26
C PHE A 101 5.64 2.75 11.02
N GLY A 102 6.33 3.79 10.60
CA GLY A 102 7.14 3.70 9.40
C GLY A 102 8.14 4.82 9.28
N ALA A 103 8.85 4.80 8.16
CA ALA A 103 9.77 5.82 7.75
C ALA A 103 9.40 6.31 6.35
N GLN A 104 9.68 7.58 6.10
CA GLN A 104 9.59 8.19 4.79
C GLN A 104 10.92 8.79 4.39
N LEU A 105 11.26 8.63 3.12
CA LEU A 105 12.38 9.29 2.46
C LEU A 105 11.87 9.87 1.15
N GLY A 106 12.09 11.15 0.90
CA GLY A 106 11.58 11.79 -0.30
C GLY A 106 12.36 13.02 -0.71
N VAL A 107 11.94 13.61 -1.81
CA VAL A 107 12.44 14.87 -2.32
C VAL A 107 11.26 15.83 -2.56
N SER A 108 11.48 17.11 -2.29
CA SER A 108 10.51 18.16 -2.61
C SER A 108 11.09 19.17 -3.55
N LEU A 109 10.30 19.58 -4.53
CA LEU A 109 10.53 20.75 -5.36
C LEU A 109 9.66 21.89 -4.84
N ILE A 110 10.28 22.97 -4.39
CA ILE A 110 9.59 24.19 -3.96
C ILE A 110 9.76 25.24 -5.05
N LEU A 111 8.63 25.78 -5.50
CA LEU A 111 8.56 26.83 -6.51
C LEU A 111 7.87 28.07 -5.92
N PRO A 112 8.46 29.27 -6.04
CA PRO A 112 7.78 30.52 -5.69
C PRO A 112 6.65 30.78 -6.70
N VAL A 113 5.46 31.10 -6.21
CA VAL A 113 4.28 31.40 -7.06
C VAL A 113 3.54 32.59 -6.46
N GLY A 114 3.66 33.75 -7.11
CA GLY A 114 3.14 35.01 -6.58
C GLY A 114 3.76 35.32 -5.22
N ASP A 115 2.92 35.57 -4.22
CA ASP A 115 3.34 35.82 -2.83
C ASP A 115 3.54 34.54 -2.01
N GLY A 116 3.23 33.37 -2.57
CA GLY A 116 3.31 32.07 -1.89
C GLY A 116 4.31 31.11 -2.52
N ARG A 117 4.19 29.83 -2.15
CA ARG A 117 5.04 28.75 -2.66
C ARG A 117 4.23 27.50 -2.97
N ALA A 118 4.40 26.95 -4.16
CA ALA A 118 3.95 25.62 -4.50
C ALA A 118 5.04 24.61 -4.11
N ILE A 119 4.63 23.49 -3.51
CA ILE A 119 5.53 22.43 -3.04
C ILE A 119 5.04 21.13 -3.69
N PHE A 120 5.92 20.50 -4.46
CA PHE A 120 5.70 19.19 -5.06
C PHE A 120 6.58 18.18 -4.37
N ASP A 121 6.00 17.11 -3.85
CA ASP A 121 6.70 16.11 -3.06
C ASP A 121 6.64 14.75 -3.73
N VAL A 122 7.77 14.05 -3.78
CA VAL A 122 7.85 12.64 -4.13
C VAL A 122 8.56 11.92 -3.01
N GLY A 123 7.85 11.01 -2.35
CA GLY A 123 8.39 10.22 -1.23
C GLY A 123 8.23 8.73 -1.47
N TYR A 124 9.14 7.95 -0.92
CA TYR A 124 8.98 6.53 -0.71
C TYR A 124 8.75 6.28 0.79
N MET A 125 7.71 5.52 1.08
CA MET A 125 7.27 5.20 2.44
C MET A 125 7.45 3.71 2.69
N VAL A 126 7.92 3.39 3.89
CA VAL A 126 8.00 2.02 4.41
C VAL A 126 7.30 1.99 5.75
N ARG A 127 6.31 1.13 5.89
CA ARG A 127 5.47 0.94 7.07
C ARG A 127 5.65 -0.46 7.63
N GLN A 128 5.36 -0.57 8.91
CA GLN A 128 5.28 -1.77 9.71
C GLN A 128 4.07 -1.62 10.62
N PRO A 129 3.32 -2.68 10.92
CA PRO A 129 3.50 -4.04 10.42
C PRO A 129 3.08 -4.16 8.95
N THR A 130 3.74 -5.05 8.21
CA THR A 130 3.38 -5.39 6.83
C THR A 130 2.37 -6.53 6.76
N GLU A 131 2.04 -7.14 7.91
CA GLU A 131 1.10 -8.24 8.02
C GLU A 131 -0.11 -7.87 8.88
N PHE A 132 -1.31 -8.26 8.44
CA PHE A 132 -2.55 -8.07 9.19
C PHE A 132 -3.12 -9.39 9.68
N ASP A 133 -3.73 -9.34 10.87
CA ASP A 133 -4.48 -10.46 11.41
C ASP A 133 -5.81 -10.64 10.65
N ILE A 134 -6.05 -11.87 10.21
CA ILE A 134 -7.28 -12.29 9.55
C ILE A 134 -8.09 -13.14 10.54
N PRO A 135 -9.34 -12.76 10.86
CA PRO A 135 -10.27 -13.60 11.58
C PRO A 135 -10.61 -14.81 10.70
N ASN A 136 -10.04 -15.98 11.01
CA ASN A 136 -10.30 -17.18 10.24
C ASN A 136 -11.66 -17.78 10.64
N ALA A 137 -12.64 -17.77 9.74
CA ALA A 137 -14.00 -18.22 10.04
C ALA A 137 -14.10 -19.71 10.43
N THR A 138 -13.07 -20.53 10.14
CA THR A 138 -13.09 -21.99 10.37
C THR A 138 -11.98 -22.50 11.32
N SER A 139 -11.17 -21.61 11.91
CA SER A 139 -10.03 -21.96 12.77
C SER A 139 -10.07 -21.18 14.07
N THR A 140 -9.88 -21.86 15.21
CA THR A 140 -9.74 -21.23 16.53
C THR A 140 -8.42 -20.47 16.71
N THR A 141 -7.55 -20.50 15.70
CA THR A 141 -6.25 -19.81 15.69
C THR A 141 -6.30 -18.64 14.71
N ALA A 142 -5.95 -17.45 15.21
CA ALA A 142 -5.71 -16.25 14.40
C ALA A 142 -4.54 -16.49 13.43
N SER A 143 -4.58 -15.86 12.26
CA SER A 143 -3.57 -16.05 11.22
C SER A 143 -3.24 -14.73 10.54
N THR A 144 -1.97 -14.47 10.24
CA THR A 144 -1.49 -13.21 9.62
C THR A 144 -1.34 -13.33 8.10
N GLN A 145 -1.51 -12.23 7.36
CA GLN A 145 -1.22 -12.15 5.92
C GLN A 145 -0.37 -10.92 5.60
N ASP A 146 0.71 -11.13 4.83
CA ASP A 146 1.54 -10.05 4.29
C ASP A 146 0.79 -9.28 3.20
N VAL A 147 0.60 -7.99 3.44
CA VAL A 147 0.03 -7.00 2.52
C VAL A 147 1.01 -5.85 2.31
N GLY A 148 2.30 -6.10 2.53
CA GLY A 148 3.37 -5.10 2.49
C GLY A 148 3.49 -4.35 1.17
N TRP A 149 3.01 -4.92 0.06
CA TRP A 149 2.95 -4.25 -1.25
C TRP A 149 1.69 -3.38 -1.44
N LEU A 150 0.64 -3.60 -0.65
CA LEU A 150 -0.66 -2.92 -0.77
C LEU A 150 -0.80 -1.73 0.18
N ILE A 151 -0.30 -1.89 1.39
CA ILE A 151 -0.54 -0.95 2.50
C ILE A 151 0.79 -0.52 3.12
N GLY A 152 1.81 -1.39 3.06
CA GLY A 152 3.05 -1.24 3.80
C GLY A 152 4.15 -0.43 3.11
N ARG A 153 4.24 -0.41 1.78
CA ARG A 153 5.33 0.26 1.05
C ARG A 153 4.80 0.92 -0.20
N GLY A 154 5.22 2.15 -0.47
CA GLY A 154 4.71 2.83 -1.65
C GLY A 154 5.32 4.20 -1.90
N PHE A 155 5.05 4.70 -3.10
CA PHE A 155 5.36 6.08 -3.46
C PHE A 155 4.21 7.00 -3.09
N ARG A 156 4.55 8.17 -2.55
CA ARG A 156 3.61 9.26 -2.26
C ARG A 156 3.95 10.44 -3.15
N LEU A 157 2.91 10.99 -3.75
CA LEU A 157 2.96 12.24 -4.50
C LEU A 157 2.18 13.29 -3.71
N GLY A 158 2.83 14.41 -3.42
CA GLY A 158 2.25 15.53 -2.68
C GLY A 158 2.21 16.80 -3.51
N LEU A 159 1.14 17.58 -3.33
CA LEU A 159 1.05 18.96 -3.78
C LEU A 159 0.54 19.80 -2.61
N ALA A 160 1.32 20.79 -2.20
CA ALA A 160 0.94 21.74 -1.18
C ALA A 160 1.16 23.18 -1.67
N TYR A 161 0.37 24.10 -1.13
CA TYR A 161 0.56 25.52 -1.32
C TYR A 161 0.75 26.20 0.03
N GLN A 162 1.87 26.87 0.21
CA GLN A 162 2.15 27.69 1.36
C GLN A 162 1.82 29.15 1.02
N PHE A 163 0.78 29.68 1.63
CA PHE A 163 0.45 31.09 1.54
C PHE A 163 1.55 31.94 2.20
N GLY A 164 1.96 33.02 1.54
CA GLY A 164 2.83 34.02 2.13
C GLY A 164 2.08 34.86 3.16
N PHE A 165 2.84 35.41 4.11
CA PHE A 165 2.43 36.52 4.97
C PHE A 165 3.20 37.76 4.55
#